data_AF-A0A6I4I8X5-F1
#
_entry.id   AF-A0A6I4I8X5-F1
#
_cell.length_a   1.000
_cell.length_b   1.000
_cell.length_c   1.000
_cell.angle_alpha   90.00
_cell.angle_beta   90.00
_cell.angle_gamma   90.00
#
_symmetry.space_group_name_H-M   'P 1'
#
loop_
_entity.id
_entity.type
_entity.pdbx_description
1 polymer ?
#
loop_
_entity_poly.entity_id
_entity_poly.type
_entity_poly.pdbx_seq_one_letter_code
_entity_poly.pdbx_strand_id
1 'polypeptide(L)'
;MKNILVLCTGNSCRSQIAEGYLRYFAGDKATIYSAGIETHGVNPKAIEIMKRDGIDISGHTSNNVDEYADIAFDYVITVCDNAKENCPYFPTKAIKLHQNFPDPAKATGTDEQIMEQFREVREMIRQYARNFVNENLKD
;
A
#
# COMPACT_ATOMS: atom_id res chain seq x y z
N MET A 1 -16.48 -11.53 3.09
CA MET A 1 -15.14 -11.19 2.53
C MET A 1 -14.78 -9.81 3.07
N LYS A 2 -13.59 -9.63 3.62
CA LYS A 2 -13.21 -8.35 4.25
C LYS A 2 -12.72 -7.35 3.21
N ASN A 3 -13.04 -6.06 3.36
CA ASN A 3 -12.52 -4.98 2.53
C ASN A 3 -11.40 -4.25 3.27
N ILE A 4 -10.22 -4.15 2.65
CA ILE A 4 -9.04 -3.52 3.24
C ILE A 4 -8.57 -2.38 2.33
N LEU A 5 -8.44 -1.18 2.89
CA LEU A 5 -7.88 -0.02 2.21
C LEU A 5 -6.48 0.29 2.70
N VAL A 6 -5.54 0.50 1.79
CA VAL A 6 -4.21 1.04 2.08
C VAL A 6 -4.09 2.48 1.61
N LEU A 7 -3.77 3.40 2.52
CA LEU A 7 -3.65 4.83 2.24
C LEU A 7 -2.21 5.33 2.33
N CYS A 8 -1.79 6.07 1.31
CA CYS A 8 -0.60 6.92 1.37
C CYS A 8 -0.92 8.32 0.83
N THR A 9 0.08 9.19 0.66
CA THR A 9 -0.16 10.53 0.11
C THR A 9 -0.60 10.48 -1.36
N GLY A 10 0.24 9.95 -2.25
CA GLY A 10 0.03 10.08 -3.71
C GLY A 10 -0.34 8.78 -4.45
N ASN A 11 -0.64 7.70 -3.73
CA ASN A 11 -0.89 6.35 -4.26
C ASN A 11 0.08 5.89 -5.36
N SER A 12 1.38 6.07 -5.11
CA SER A 12 2.41 5.89 -6.14
C SER A 12 3.41 4.76 -5.83
N CYS A 13 3.90 4.68 -4.59
CA CYS A 13 4.95 3.73 -4.19
C CYS A 13 4.49 2.77 -3.08
N ARG A 14 4.54 3.22 -1.82
CA ARG A 14 4.31 2.38 -0.63
C ARG A 14 2.96 1.67 -0.63
N SER A 15 1.87 2.39 -0.92
CA SER A 15 0.54 1.78 -0.94
C SER A 15 0.33 0.82 -2.11
N GLN A 16 1.01 1.04 -3.24
CA GLN A 16 1.00 0.13 -4.40
C GLN A 16 1.73 -1.18 -4.11
N ILE A 17 2.91 -1.09 -3.48
CA ILE A 17 3.68 -2.24 -3.00
C ILE A 17 2.88 -3.01 -1.94
N ALA A 18 2.25 -2.29 -1.00
CA ALA A 18 1.44 -2.88 0.05
C ALA A 18 0.19 -3.58 -0.51
N GLU A 19 -0.50 -2.98 -1.48
CA GLU A 19 -1.61 -3.64 -2.17
C GLU A 19 -1.17 -4.95 -2.82
N GLY A 20 -0.06 -4.95 -3.56
CA GLY A 20 0.46 -6.14 -4.22
C GLY A 20 0.73 -7.28 -3.23
N TYR A 21 1.41 -7.00 -2.12
CA TYR A 21 1.68 -8.03 -1.11
C TYR A 21 0.44 -8.46 -0.33
N LEU A 22 -0.45 -7.53 0.02
CA LEU A 22 -1.69 -7.88 0.71
C LEU A 22 -2.57 -8.76 -0.17
N ARG A 23 -2.71 -8.46 -1.47
CA ARG A 23 -3.42 -9.33 -2.42
C ARG A 23 -2.76 -10.72 -2.48
N TYR A 24 -1.44 -10.76 -2.61
CA TYR A 24 -0.69 -12.01 -2.67
C TYR A 24 -0.89 -12.89 -1.43
N PHE A 25 -0.78 -12.32 -0.23
CA PHE A 25 -0.92 -13.10 1.01
C PHE A 25 -2.37 -13.39 1.39
N ALA A 26 -3.31 -12.48 1.13
CA ALA A 26 -4.71 -12.65 1.50
C ALA A 26 -5.44 -13.66 0.60
N GLY A 27 -5.03 -13.79 -0.67
CA GLY A 27 -5.76 -14.59 -1.66
C GLY A 27 -7.25 -14.18 -1.70
N ASP A 28 -8.15 -15.16 -1.61
CA ASP A 28 -9.60 -14.92 -1.67
C ASP A 28 -10.22 -14.47 -0.32
N LYS A 29 -9.42 -14.27 0.73
CA LYS A 29 -9.95 -13.92 2.06
C LYS A 29 -10.40 -12.46 2.18
N ALA A 30 -9.86 -11.58 1.34
CA ALA A 30 -10.15 -10.16 1.39
C ALA A 30 -10.03 -9.49 0.02
N THR A 31 -10.80 -8.43 -0.17
CA THR A 31 -10.63 -7.50 -1.28
C THR A 31 -9.74 -6.35 -0.83
N ILE A 32 -8.64 -6.13 -1.56
CA ILE A 32 -7.63 -5.12 -1.22
C ILE A 32 -7.77 -3.94 -2.17
N TYR A 33 -7.67 -2.74 -1.61
CA TYR A 33 -7.70 -1.46 -2.32
C TYR A 33 -6.51 -0.63 -1.87
N SER A 34 -5.98 0.22 -2.76
CA SER A 34 -5.09 1.30 -2.35
C SER A 34 -5.52 2.63 -2.94
N ALA A 35 -5.31 3.69 -2.16
CA ALA A 35 -5.63 5.04 -2.55
C ALA A 35 -4.65 6.06 -1.97
N GLY A 36 -4.78 7.28 -2.46
CA GLY A 36 -4.05 8.44 -2.05
C GLY A 36 -4.99 9.58 -1.70
N ILE A 37 -4.51 10.50 -0.88
CA ILE A 37 -5.15 11.81 -0.72
C ILE A 37 -5.01 12.60 -2.05
N GLU A 38 -3.90 12.38 -2.73
CA GLU A 38 -3.56 12.86 -4.06
C GLU A 38 -3.30 11.65 -4.99
N THR A 39 -3.26 11.88 -6.30
CA THR A 39 -2.93 10.85 -7.30
C THR A 39 -1.71 11.28 -8.11
N HIS A 40 -0.62 10.49 -8.02
CA HIS A 40 0.64 10.78 -8.71
C HIS A 40 1.02 9.72 -9.76
N GLY A 41 0.12 8.78 -10.05
CA GLY A 41 0.43 7.64 -10.92
C GLY A 41 1.25 6.57 -10.21
N VAL A 42 1.19 5.34 -10.70
CA VAL A 42 1.96 4.22 -10.15
C VAL A 42 3.43 4.41 -10.51
N ASN A 43 4.32 4.37 -9.51
CA ASN A 43 5.74 4.58 -9.73
C ASN A 43 6.35 3.41 -10.53
N PRO A 44 7.03 3.67 -11.67
CA PRO A 44 7.67 2.62 -12.46
C PRO A 44 8.67 1.76 -11.68
N LYS A 45 9.43 2.33 -10.74
CA LYS A 45 10.38 1.58 -9.89
C LYS A 45 9.65 0.70 -8.87
N ALA A 46 8.45 1.08 -8.43
CA ALA A 46 7.60 0.21 -7.61
C ALA A 46 7.11 -1.01 -8.42
N ILE A 47 6.72 -0.80 -9.68
CA ILE A 47 6.36 -1.90 -10.60
C ILE A 47 7.57 -2.82 -10.81
N GLU A 48 8.74 -2.25 -11.09
CA GLU A 48 9.97 -3.01 -11.33
C GLU A 48 10.36 -3.86 -10.12
N ILE A 49 10.40 -3.28 -8.91
CA ILE A 49 10.83 -4.00 -7.71
C ILE A 49 9.83 -5.10 -7.32
N MET A 50 8.54 -4.91 -7.55
CA MET A 50 7.53 -5.94 -7.29
C MET A 50 7.63 -7.10 -8.29
N LYS A 51 7.88 -6.81 -9.57
CA LYS A 51 8.12 -7.84 -10.60
C LYS A 51 9.31 -8.73 -10.24
N ARG A 52 10.36 -8.21 -9.59
CA ARG A 52 11.49 -9.00 -9.09
C ARG A 52 11.09 -10.02 -8.00
N ASP A 53 9.95 -9.83 -7.34
CA ASP A 53 9.36 -10.76 -6.37
C ASP A 53 8.27 -11.65 -6.99
N GLY A 54 8.08 -11.59 -8.30
CA GLY A 54 7.04 -12.34 -9.01
C GLY A 54 5.62 -11.75 -8.89
N ILE A 55 5.48 -10.53 -8.37
CA ILE A 55 4.17 -9.85 -8.22
C ILE A 55 4.09 -8.73 -9.25
N ASP A 56 3.18 -8.85 -10.22
CA ASP A 56 2.96 -7.81 -11.22
C ASP A 56 1.89 -6.82 -10.77
N ILE A 57 2.30 -5.58 -10.49
CA ILE A 57 1.41 -4.46 -10.18
C ILE A 57 1.26 -3.47 -11.35
N SER A 58 1.72 -3.82 -12.55
CA SER A 58 1.66 -2.90 -13.71
C SER A 58 0.23 -2.60 -14.19
N GLY A 59 -0.74 -3.44 -13.84
CA GLY A 59 -2.16 -3.20 -14.08
C GLY A 59 -2.86 -2.37 -12.99
N HIS A 60 -2.16 -1.98 -11.92
CA HIS A 60 -2.74 -1.13 -10.88
C HIS A 60 -2.98 0.30 -11.39
N THR A 61 -3.91 0.99 -10.74
CA THR A 61 -4.19 2.41 -10.95
C THR A 61 -3.83 3.22 -9.72
N SER A 62 -3.56 4.51 -9.92
CA SER A 62 -3.34 5.46 -8.82
C SER A 62 -4.65 6.19 -8.56
N ASN A 63 -5.39 5.74 -7.55
CA ASN A 63 -6.75 6.19 -7.23
C ASN A 63 -6.77 7.17 -6.07
N ASN A 64 -7.73 8.09 -6.11
CA ASN A 64 -8.05 8.96 -4.99
C ASN A 64 -8.93 8.23 -3.97
N VAL A 65 -8.76 8.55 -2.69
CA VAL A 65 -9.56 7.95 -1.60
C VAL A 65 -11.06 8.21 -1.76
N ASP A 66 -11.45 9.34 -2.36
CA ASP A 66 -12.85 9.70 -2.59
C ASP A 66 -13.55 8.76 -3.57
N GLU A 67 -12.81 8.10 -4.47
CA GLU A 67 -13.36 7.08 -5.38
C GLU A 67 -13.92 5.86 -4.63
N TYR A 68 -13.50 5.68 -3.37
CA TYR A 68 -13.89 4.55 -2.53
C TYR A 68 -14.80 4.95 -1.36
N ALA A 69 -15.40 6.14 -1.41
CA ALA A 69 -16.25 6.65 -0.34
C ALA A 69 -17.45 5.74 -0.01
N ASP A 70 -17.98 5.01 -1.01
CA ASP A 70 -19.12 4.12 -0.85
C ASP A 70 -18.75 2.69 -0.41
N ILE A 71 -17.46 2.40 -0.25
CA ILE A 71 -16.98 1.07 0.16
C ILE A 71 -16.95 0.97 1.68
N ALA A 72 -17.69 -0.01 2.21
CA ALA A 72 -17.60 -0.37 3.62
C ALA A 72 -16.31 -1.16 3.89
N PHE A 73 -15.31 -0.48 4.44
CA PHE A 73 -14.03 -1.08 4.82
C PHE A 73 -14.09 -1.71 6.22
N ASP A 74 -13.41 -2.83 6.37
CA ASP A 74 -13.14 -3.47 7.67
C ASP A 74 -11.82 -2.97 8.27
N TYR A 75 -10.83 -2.68 7.42
CA TYR A 75 -9.54 -2.14 7.81
C TYR A 75 -9.11 -0.99 6.91
N VAL A 76 -8.53 0.03 7.54
CA VAL A 76 -7.82 1.12 6.84
C VAL A 76 -6.40 1.18 7.38
N ILE A 77 -5.42 0.97 6.50
CA ILE A 77 -4.00 0.92 6.82
C ILE A 77 -3.32 2.16 6.24
N THR A 78 -2.82 3.05 7.10
CA THR A 78 -2.03 4.20 6.65
C THR A 78 -0.54 3.84 6.63
N VAL A 79 0.11 4.04 5.49
CA VAL A 79 1.52 3.61 5.26
C VAL A 79 2.53 4.77 5.19
N CYS A 80 2.07 6.00 5.44
CA CYS A 80 2.93 7.16 5.66
C CYS A 80 2.31 8.11 6.69
N ASP A 81 3.15 8.82 7.44
CA ASP A 81 2.70 9.78 8.46
C ASP A 81 1.81 10.87 7.86
N ASN A 82 2.18 11.40 6.70
CA ASN A 82 1.39 12.41 6.02
C ASN A 82 -0.04 11.96 5.70
N ALA A 83 -0.23 10.68 5.34
CA ALA A 83 -1.57 10.14 5.10
C ALA A 83 -2.36 9.92 6.39
N LYS A 84 -1.67 9.66 7.51
CA LYS A 84 -2.32 9.58 8.82
C LYS A 84 -2.77 10.97 9.30
N GLU A 85 -1.93 11.97 9.14
CA GLU A 85 -2.17 13.34 9.62
C GLU A 85 -3.16 14.10 8.76
N ASN A 86 -3.06 13.97 7.44
CA ASN A 86 -3.93 14.64 6.48
C ASN A 86 -5.05 13.75 5.97
N CYS A 87 -5.30 12.61 6.63
CA CYS A 87 -6.41 11.75 6.23
C CYS A 87 -7.68 12.61 6.25
N PRO A 88 -8.37 12.80 5.12
CA PRO A 88 -9.67 13.46 5.15
C PRO A 88 -10.55 12.70 6.14
N TYR A 89 -11.51 13.41 6.74
CA TYR A 89 -12.50 12.77 7.62
C TYR A 89 -13.20 11.67 6.81
N PHE A 90 -12.78 10.43 7.06
CA PHE A 90 -13.28 9.25 6.38
C PHE A 90 -14.23 8.58 7.36
N PRO A 91 -15.56 8.78 7.23
CA PRO A 91 -16.55 8.21 8.12
C PRO A 91 -16.60 6.70 7.91
N THR A 92 -15.81 5.98 8.69
CA THR A 92 -15.72 4.52 8.61
C THR A 92 -15.78 3.90 9.99
N LYS A 93 -16.40 2.71 10.05
CA LYS A 93 -16.35 1.81 11.21
C LYS A 93 -15.11 0.89 11.16
N ALA A 94 -14.27 1.02 10.14
CA ALA A 94 -13.07 0.22 9.96
C ALA A 94 -12.09 0.37 11.13
N ILE A 95 -11.38 -0.71 11.43
CA ILE A 95 -10.21 -0.67 12.29
C ILE A 95 -9.10 0.09 11.57
N LYS A 96 -8.64 1.19 12.17
CA LYS A 96 -7.58 2.02 11.62
C LYS A 96 -6.23 1.56 12.15
N LEU A 97 -5.35 1.17 11.24
CA LEU A 97 -3.97 0.78 11.54
C LEU A 97 -3.00 1.78 10.88
N HIS A 98 -1.82 1.87 11.46
CA HIS A 98 -0.78 2.74 10.95
C HIS A 98 0.57 2.05 11.03
N GLN A 99 1.31 2.08 9.93
CA GLN A 99 2.68 1.64 9.85
C GLN A 99 3.44 2.56 8.90
N ASN A 100 4.28 3.43 9.43
CA ASN A 100 5.11 4.28 8.59
C ASN A 100 6.23 3.48 7.92
N PHE A 101 6.50 3.78 6.64
CA PHE A 101 7.65 3.28 5.90
C PHE A 101 8.43 4.43 5.26
N PRO A 102 9.77 4.31 5.15
CA PRO A 102 10.58 5.27 4.41
C PRO A 102 10.04 5.47 2.99
N ASP A 103 10.18 6.69 2.45
CA ASP A 103 9.74 6.98 1.10
C ASP A 103 10.84 6.67 0.08
N PRO A 104 10.76 5.55 -0.66
CA PRO A 104 11.84 5.15 -1.57
C PRO A 104 11.95 6.11 -2.76
N ALA A 105 10.90 6.89 -3.06
CA ALA A 105 10.93 7.89 -4.12
C ALA A 105 11.83 9.10 -3.80
N LYS A 106 12.21 9.28 -2.52
CA LYS A 106 13.16 10.32 -2.10
C LYS A 106 14.61 9.86 -2.11
N ALA A 107 14.88 8.60 -2.44
CA ALA A 107 16.23 8.07 -2.53
C ALA A 107 17.03 8.81 -3.62
N THR A 108 18.28 9.13 -3.31
CA THR A 108 19.22 9.79 -4.21
C THR A 108 20.48 8.94 -4.35
N GLY A 109 21.24 9.14 -5.43
CA GLY A 109 22.46 8.38 -5.71
C GLY A 109 22.41 7.68 -7.07
N THR A 110 23.19 6.62 -7.21
CA THR A 110 23.19 5.78 -8.42
C THR A 110 21.88 5.00 -8.54
N ASP A 111 21.57 4.49 -9.73
CA ASP A 111 20.39 3.65 -9.93
C ASP A 111 20.38 2.41 -9.02
N GLU A 112 21.56 1.83 -8.78
CA GLU A 112 21.72 0.70 -7.86
C GLU A 112 21.39 1.08 -6.42
N GLN A 113 21.88 2.23 -5.94
CA GLN A 113 21.58 2.74 -4.60
C GLN A 113 20.08 3.03 -4.44
N ILE A 114 19.45 3.65 -5.45
CA ILE A 114 18.01 3.91 -5.44
C ILE A 114 17.24 2.58 -5.41
N MET A 115 17.59 1.61 -6.26
CA MET A 115 16.91 0.32 -6.30
C MET A 115 17.09 -0.49 -5.01
N GLU A 116 18.23 -0.37 -4.32
CA GLU A 116 18.41 -0.98 -3.01
C GLU A 116 17.46 -0.36 -1.97
N GLN A 117 17.26 0.96 -1.98
CA GLN A 117 16.26 1.59 -1.11
C GLN A 117 14.83 1.12 -1.41
N PHE A 118 14.48 0.94 -2.69
CA PHE A 118 13.21 0.32 -3.07
C PHE A 118 13.10 -1.12 -2.55
N ARG A 119 14.18 -1.90 -2.63
CA ARG A 119 14.22 -3.28 -2.11
C ARG A 119 14.03 -3.32 -0.60
N GLU A 120 14.74 -2.50 0.17
CA GLU A 120 14.61 -2.43 1.63
C GLU A 120 13.18 -2.11 2.06
N VAL A 121 12.59 -1.05 1.48
CA VAL A 121 11.21 -0.66 1.77
C VAL A 121 10.22 -1.75 1.36
N ARG A 122 10.44 -2.39 0.21
CA ARG A 122 9.63 -3.53 -0.25
C ARG A 122 9.64 -4.66 0.77
N GLU A 123 10.79 -5.04 1.31
CA GLU A 123 10.90 -6.10 2.32
C GLU A 123 10.18 -5.75 3.63
N MET A 124 10.28 -4.50 4.09
CA MET A 124 9.54 -4.03 5.26
C MET A 124 8.03 -4.16 5.04
N ILE A 125 7.54 -3.73 3.88
CA ILE A 125 6.12 -3.81 3.53
C ILE A 125 5.67 -5.28 3.39
N ARG A 126 6.49 -6.14 2.77
CA ARG A 126 6.23 -7.58 2.65
C ARG A 126 6.03 -8.22 4.02
N GLN A 127 6.92 -7.94 4.96
CA GLN A 127 6.84 -8.49 6.30
C GLN A 127 5.61 -8.00 7.05
N TYR A 128 5.31 -6.70 6.96
CA TYR A 128 4.09 -6.14 7.53
C TYR A 128 2.83 -6.77 6.95
N ALA A 129 2.72 -6.84 5.62
CA ALA A 129 1.55 -7.40 4.93
C ALA A 129 1.31 -8.87 5.32
N ARG A 130 2.37 -9.68 5.36
CA ARG A 130 2.29 -11.08 5.80
C ARG A 130 1.78 -11.19 7.24
N ASN A 131 2.34 -10.41 8.15
CA ASN A 131 1.94 -10.43 9.56
C ASN A 131 0.48 -9.97 9.72
N PHE A 132 0.11 -8.88 9.06
CA PHE A 132 -1.26 -8.36 9.06
C PHE A 132 -2.27 -9.44 8.62
N VAL A 133 -2.02 -10.10 7.48
CA VAL A 133 -2.90 -11.17 6.97
C VAL A 133 -2.98 -12.32 7.97
N ASN A 134 -1.84 -12.78 8.48
CA ASN A 134 -1.80 -13.87 9.45
C ASN A 134 -2.53 -13.56 10.75
N GLU A 135 -2.55 -12.31 11.21
CA GLU A 135 -3.18 -11.91 12.46
C GLU A 135 -4.67 -11.59 12.30
N ASN A 136 -5.05 -10.99 11.17
CA ASN A 136 -6.37 -10.36 11.00
C ASN A 136 -7.30 -11.11 10.04
N LEU A 137 -6.77 -11.97 9.17
CA LEU A 137 -7.53 -12.74 8.18
C LEU A 137 -7.50 -14.26 8.45
N LYS A 138 -7.38 -14.66 9.72
CA LYS A 138 -7.58 -16.05 10.11
C LYS A 138 -9.04 -16.45 9.84
N ASP A 139 -9.21 -17.73 9.48
CA ASP A 139 -10.52 -18.36 9.28
C ASP A 139 -11.33 -18.42 10.59
#